data_AF-A0A8T5KRL6-F1
#
_entry.id   AF-A0A8T5KRL6-F1
#
_cell.length_a   1.000
_cell.length_b   1.000
_cell.length_c   1.000
_cell.angle_alpha   90.00
_cell.angle_beta   90.00
_cell.angle_gamma   90.00
#
_symmetry.space_group_name_H-M   'P 1'
#
loop_
_entity.id
_entity.type
_entity.pdbx_description
1 polymer ?
#
loop_
_entity_poly.entity_id
_entity_poly.type
_entity_poly.pdbx_seq_one_letter_code
_entity_poly.pdbx_strand_id
1 'polypeptide(L)'
;PSYAGEWIHVAGTYDGSDLRLYVNGQLNDTVPAGLSANTVNDVLIGNRPSAMDDYFDGRIDEVRIYNKFLTEEEIRNIMNPESGCEANDVNSDGAVNIMDLVMVIFAQGRNQSDPYWHAYDHMDASGDGMINLDDVNSVMNLIGQVC
;
A
#
# COMPACT_ATOMS: atom_id res chain seq x y z
N PRO A 1 4.26 17.93 -12.69
CA PRO A 1 4.41 16.63 -13.40
C PRO A 1 3.21 16.40 -14.33
N SER A 2 3.41 15.84 -15.52
CA SER A 2 2.32 15.49 -16.44
C SER A 2 2.05 13.99 -16.36
N TYR A 3 0.87 13.60 -15.87
CA TYR A 3 0.45 12.20 -15.70
C TYR A 3 -0.42 11.68 -16.86
N ALA A 4 -0.42 12.39 -17.99
CA ALA A 4 -1.32 12.10 -19.10
C ALA A 4 -0.97 10.74 -19.74
N GLY A 5 -1.90 9.79 -19.65
CA GLY A 5 -1.74 8.44 -20.21
C GLY A 5 -1.09 7.42 -19.28
N GLU A 6 -0.80 7.78 -18.03
CA GLU A 6 -0.23 6.89 -17.02
C GLU A 6 -1.25 6.52 -15.94
N TRP A 7 -1.13 5.32 -15.37
CA TRP A 7 -1.86 4.98 -14.14
C TRP A 7 -1.23 5.71 -12.97
N ILE A 8 -2.07 6.39 -12.19
CA ILE A 8 -1.68 7.00 -10.91
C ILE A 8 -2.57 6.45 -9.81
N HIS A 9 -1.96 6.21 -8.66
CA HIS A 9 -2.71 5.89 -7.45
C HIS A 9 -3.06 7.20 -6.72
N VAL A 10 -4.33 7.36 -6.36
CA VAL A 10 -4.82 8.52 -5.62
C VAL A 10 -5.58 8.04 -4.39
N ALA A 11 -5.21 8.55 -3.21
CA ALA A 11 -5.92 8.28 -1.98
C ALA A 11 -6.22 9.57 -1.21
N GLY A 12 -7.38 9.61 -0.56
CA GLY A 12 -7.78 10.68 0.35
C GLY A 12 -8.03 10.11 1.74
N THR A 13 -7.50 10.75 2.79
CA THR A 13 -7.78 10.36 4.18
C THR A 13 -8.27 11.55 4.98
N TYR A 14 -9.13 11.29 5.96
CA TYR A 14 -9.68 12.31 6.86
C TYR A 14 -9.67 11.77 8.29
N ASP A 15 -9.04 12.51 9.21
CA ASP A 15 -8.90 12.13 10.62
C ASP A 15 -9.90 12.84 11.55
N GLY A 16 -10.81 13.64 11.00
CA GLY A 16 -11.74 14.49 11.76
C GLY A 16 -11.29 15.95 11.90
N SER A 17 -10.06 16.27 11.50
CA SER A 17 -9.49 17.62 11.46
C SER A 17 -8.88 17.97 10.10
N ASP A 18 -8.09 17.07 9.54
CA ASP A 18 -7.31 17.31 8.34
C ASP A 18 -7.69 16.32 7.24
N LEU A 19 -7.92 16.86 6.04
CA LEU A 19 -8.00 16.09 4.80
C LEU A 19 -6.61 16.00 4.17
N ARG A 20 -6.17 14.79 3.84
CA ARG A 20 -4.87 14.54 3.21
C ARG A 20 -5.06 13.89 1.85
N LEU A 21 -4.30 14.36 0.86
CA LEU A 21 -4.26 13.80 -0.48
C LEU A 21 -2.91 13.12 -0.71
N TYR A 22 -2.96 11.89 -1.20
CA TYR A 22 -1.78 11.11 -1.57
C TYR A 22 -1.80 10.84 -3.07
N VAL A 23 -0.66 11.00 -3.73
CA VAL A 23 -0.46 10.66 -5.14
C VAL A 23 0.72 9.71 -5.22
N ASN A 24 0.51 8.55 -5.83
CA ASN A 24 1.51 7.47 -5.90
C ASN A 24 2.13 7.13 -4.53
N GLY A 25 1.26 7.02 -3.51
CA GLY A 25 1.64 6.57 -2.16
C GLY A 25 2.39 7.61 -1.33
N GLN A 26 2.61 8.82 -1.85
CA GLN A 26 3.28 9.91 -1.15
C GLN A 26 2.29 11.02 -0.79
N LEU A 27 2.44 11.60 0.40
CA LEU A 27 1.65 12.76 0.81
C LEU A 27 1.89 13.91 -0.16
N ASN A 28 0.83 14.36 -0.83
CA ASN A 28 0.88 15.46 -1.77
C ASN A 28 0.46 16.79 -1.11
N ASP A 29 -0.62 16.76 -0.33
CA ASP A 29 -1.13 17.96 0.36
C ASP A 29 -1.92 17.62 1.62
N THR A 30 -2.06 18.59 2.53
CA THR A 30 -2.86 18.52 3.75
C THR A 30 -3.62 19.82 3.95
N VAL A 31 -4.94 19.72 4.12
CA VAL A 31 -5.82 20.88 4.32
C VAL A 31 -6.69 20.64 5.55
N PRO A 32 -6.72 21.58 6.52
CA PRO A 32 -7.69 21.53 7.61
C PRO A 32 -9.11 21.60 7.06
N ALA A 33 -9.96 20.66 7.45
CA ALA A 33 -11.30 20.52 6.92
C ALA A 33 -12.29 20.13 8.04
N GLY A 34 -13.43 20.80 8.08
CA GLY A 34 -14.58 20.38 8.88
C GLY A 34 -15.60 19.67 8.00
N LEU A 35 -15.39 18.39 7.73
CA LEU A 35 -16.31 17.60 6.90
C LEU A 35 -17.43 16.99 7.74
N SER A 36 -18.65 17.04 7.21
CA SER A 36 -19.81 16.33 7.75
C SER A 36 -20.15 15.16 6.83
N ALA A 37 -20.59 14.04 7.40
CA ALA A 37 -21.01 12.89 6.61
C ALA A 37 -22.19 13.27 5.71
N ASN A 38 -22.05 12.99 4.41
CA ASN A 38 -23.16 13.11 3.47
C ASN A 38 -24.07 11.89 3.65
N THR A 39 -25.30 12.11 4.12
CA THR A 39 -26.29 11.04 4.36
C THR A 39 -27.41 11.04 3.33
N VAL A 40 -27.33 11.90 2.31
CA VAL A 40 -28.46 12.24 1.43
C VAL A 40 -28.20 11.93 -0.04
N ASN A 41 -26.94 11.85 -0.45
CA ASN A 41 -26.58 11.60 -1.84
C ASN A 41 -25.82 10.29 -1.98
N ASP A 42 -26.02 9.63 -3.12
CA ASP A 42 -25.27 8.44 -3.49
C ASP A 42 -23.79 8.75 -3.73
N VAL A 43 -22.94 7.76 -3.51
CA VAL A 43 -21.53 7.81 -3.91
C VAL A 43 -21.45 7.50 -5.40
N LEU A 44 -20.98 8.46 -6.19
CA LEU A 44 -20.76 8.30 -7.63
C LEU A 44 -19.26 8.21 -7.90
N ILE A 45 -18.87 7.31 -8.81
CA ILE A 45 -17.49 7.17 -9.30
C ILE A 45 -17.44 7.65 -10.75
N GLY A 46 -16.48 8.53 -11.05
CA GLY A 46 -16.30 9.07 -12.40
C GLY A 46 -17.36 10.10 -12.84
N ASN A 47 -18.20 10.60 -11.93
CA ASN A 47 -19.19 11.64 -12.22
C ASN A 47 -19.49 12.50 -10.99
N ARG A 48 -19.86 13.77 -11.21
CA ARG A 48 -20.32 14.68 -10.17
C ARG A 48 -21.85 14.84 -10.19
N PRO A 49 -22.56 14.55 -9.08
CA PRO A 49 -24.03 14.56 -9.06
C PRO A 49 -24.67 15.94 -9.36
N SER A 50 -23.97 17.03 -9.06
CA SER A 50 -24.47 18.39 -9.26
C SER A 50 -24.23 18.96 -10.66
N ALA A 51 -23.54 18.23 -11.53
CA ALA A 51 -23.20 18.65 -12.88
C ALA A 51 -23.62 17.55 -13.85
N MET A 52 -24.80 17.73 -14.47
CA MET A 52 -25.21 16.91 -15.60
C MET A 52 -24.12 17.03 -16.68
N ASP A 53 -23.61 15.89 -17.14
CA ASP A 53 -22.61 15.73 -18.20
C ASP A 53 -21.13 15.93 -17.84
N ASP A 54 -20.78 16.04 -16.55
CA ASP A 54 -19.37 16.10 -16.10
C ASP A 54 -18.86 14.69 -15.75
N TYR A 55 -18.44 13.94 -16.77
CA TYR A 55 -17.87 12.60 -16.64
C TYR A 55 -16.35 12.63 -16.69
N PHE A 56 -15.71 11.78 -15.89
CA PHE A 56 -14.27 11.58 -15.94
C PHE A 56 -13.86 10.93 -17.27
N ASP A 57 -13.03 11.63 -18.04
CA ASP A 57 -12.45 11.14 -19.29
C ASP A 57 -11.15 10.37 -19.01
N GLY A 58 -11.29 9.09 -18.63
CA GLY A 58 -10.16 8.24 -18.29
C GLY A 58 -10.57 6.83 -17.86
N ARG A 59 -9.65 6.10 -17.24
CA ARG A 59 -9.88 4.78 -16.64
C ARG A 59 -9.75 4.87 -15.12
N ILE A 60 -10.60 4.12 -14.42
CA ILE A 60 -10.59 4.00 -12.97
C ILE A 60 -10.55 2.50 -12.66
N ASP A 61 -9.71 2.11 -11.72
CA ASP A 61 -9.60 0.72 -11.26
C ASP A 61 -9.35 0.68 -9.74
N GLU A 62 -9.60 -0.48 -9.13
CA GLU A 62 -9.32 -0.79 -7.72
C GLU A 62 -9.89 0.21 -6.69
N VAL A 63 -11.17 0.58 -6.85
CA VAL A 63 -11.84 1.53 -5.95
C VAL A 63 -12.11 0.90 -4.58
N ARG A 64 -11.62 1.55 -3.51
CA ARG A 64 -11.78 1.11 -2.12
C ARG A 64 -12.24 2.26 -1.22
N ILE A 65 -13.09 1.96 -0.24
CA ILE A 65 -13.59 2.91 0.78
C ILE A 65 -13.41 2.28 2.15
N TYR A 66 -12.83 3.03 3.08
CA TYR A 66 -12.55 2.59 4.45
C TYR A 66 -13.31 3.44 5.46
N ASN A 67 -13.72 2.82 6.57
CA ASN A 67 -14.34 3.51 7.71
C ASN A 67 -13.32 3.93 8.79
N LYS A 68 -12.03 3.86 8.46
CA LYS A 68 -10.92 4.26 9.33
C LYS A 68 -10.00 5.21 8.59
N PHE A 69 -9.28 6.03 9.36
CA PHE A 69 -8.12 6.75 8.84
C PHE A 69 -7.04 5.74 8.45
N LEU A 70 -6.44 5.92 7.27
CA LEU A 70 -5.28 5.14 6.82
C LEU A 70 -4.00 5.95 7.00
N THR A 71 -2.94 5.30 7.48
CA THR A 71 -1.60 5.89 7.52
C THR A 71 -0.98 5.94 6.12
N GLU A 72 0.07 6.75 5.94
CA GLU A 72 0.81 6.78 4.67
C GLU A 72 1.39 5.41 4.30
N GLU A 73 1.86 4.65 5.30
CA GLU A 73 2.38 3.30 5.11
C GLU A 73 1.29 2.34 4.62
N GLU A 74 0.11 2.34 5.24
CA GLU A 74 -1.02 1.54 4.79
C GLU A 74 -1.43 1.88 3.34
N ILE A 75 -1.40 3.18 2.99
CA ILE A 75 -1.70 3.65 1.63
C ILE A 75 -0.66 3.14 0.62
N ARG A 76 0.63 3.13 0.97
CA ARG A 76 1.68 2.56 0.11
C ARG A 76 1.49 1.07 -0.11
N ASN A 77 1.12 0.33 0.93
CA ASN A 77 0.85 -1.10 0.82
C ASN A 77 -0.38 -1.38 -0.06
N ILE A 78 -1.42 -0.54 0.01
CA ILE A 78 -2.63 -0.67 -0.82
C ILE A 78 -2.38 -0.32 -2.29
N MET A 79 -1.56 0.70 -2.56
CA MET A 79 -1.18 1.11 -3.92
C MET A 79 -0.50 -0.03 -4.68
N ASN A 80 0.23 -0.86 -3.95
CA ASN A 80 1.11 -1.89 -4.44
C ASN A 80 0.65 -3.26 -3.89
N PRO A 81 -0.58 -3.73 -4.21
CA PRO A 81 -1.11 -4.96 -3.62
C PRO A 81 -0.36 -6.20 -4.13
N GLU A 82 0.15 -6.16 -5.37
CA GLU A 82 1.07 -7.16 -5.94
C GLU A 82 2.46 -7.10 -5.28
N SER A 83 2.79 -6.03 -4.51
CA SER A 83 4.11 -5.85 -3.88
C SER A 83 4.11 -6.10 -2.37
N GLY A 84 2.94 -6.28 -1.74
CA GLY A 84 2.87 -6.66 -0.34
C GLY A 84 3.04 -8.16 -0.17
N CYS A 85 2.16 -8.94 -0.81
CA CYS A 85 2.20 -10.40 -0.71
C CYS A 85 3.44 -10.99 -1.39
N GLU A 86 3.74 -10.66 -2.66
CA GLU A 86 4.91 -11.23 -3.36
C GLU A 86 6.24 -10.85 -2.73
N ALA A 87 6.40 -9.63 -2.20
CA ALA A 87 7.64 -9.22 -1.51
C ALA A 87 7.81 -9.89 -0.14
N ASN A 88 6.73 -10.39 0.45
CA ASN A 88 6.73 -11.06 1.75
C ASN A 88 6.51 -12.59 1.64
N ASP A 89 6.19 -13.09 0.45
CA ASP A 89 6.28 -14.49 0.04
C ASP A 89 7.73 -14.78 -0.33
N VAL A 90 8.57 -14.76 0.69
CA VAL A 90 10.02 -14.92 0.56
C VAL A 90 10.38 -16.31 0.02
N ASN A 91 9.46 -17.29 0.13
CA ASN A 91 9.69 -18.63 -0.37
C ASN A 91 9.08 -18.89 -1.77
N SER A 92 8.32 -17.94 -2.31
CA SER A 92 7.68 -17.96 -3.62
C SER A 92 6.70 -19.13 -3.82
N ASP A 93 5.92 -19.47 -2.79
CA ASP A 93 4.87 -20.50 -2.86
C ASP A 93 3.47 -19.96 -3.18
N GLY A 94 3.34 -18.64 -3.38
CA GLY A 94 2.08 -17.95 -3.62
C GLY A 94 1.27 -17.69 -2.35
N ALA A 95 1.86 -17.79 -1.16
CA ALA A 95 1.15 -17.47 0.08
C ALA A 95 2.09 -17.03 1.21
N VAL A 96 1.86 -15.83 1.75
CA VAL A 96 2.56 -15.41 2.97
C VAL A 96 2.04 -16.20 4.17
N ASN A 97 2.89 -17.06 4.73
CA ASN A 97 2.54 -17.94 5.82
C ASN A 97 3.66 -18.09 6.85
N ILE A 98 3.49 -19.03 7.79
CA ILE A 98 4.48 -19.24 8.86
C ILE A 98 5.84 -19.68 8.31
N MET A 99 5.90 -20.29 7.11
CA MET A 99 7.15 -20.69 6.50
C MET A 99 7.97 -19.50 6.01
N ASP A 100 7.33 -18.46 5.48
CA ASP A 100 8.02 -17.20 5.15
C ASP A 100 8.65 -16.57 6.37
N LEU A 101 7.88 -16.52 7.47
CA LEU A 101 8.38 -16.01 8.74
C LEU A 101 9.59 -16.80 9.23
N VAL A 102 9.51 -18.14 9.14
CA VAL A 102 10.59 -19.03 9.55
C VAL A 102 11.85 -18.79 8.71
N MET A 103 11.71 -18.56 7.40
CA MET A 103 12.84 -18.25 6.51
C MET A 103 13.54 -16.96 6.93
N VAL A 104 12.79 -15.88 7.15
CA VAL A 104 13.35 -14.60 7.63
C VAL A 104 14.07 -14.76 8.96
N ILE A 105 13.47 -15.48 9.93
CA ILE A 105 14.08 -15.70 11.25
C ILE A 105 15.41 -16.47 11.14
N PHE A 106 15.49 -17.46 10.26
CA PHE A 106 16.72 -18.24 10.08
C PHE A 106 17.87 -17.46 9.45
N ALA A 107 17.58 -16.39 8.72
CA ALA A 107 18.57 -15.57 8.03
C ALA A 107 18.93 -14.26 8.77
N GLN A 108 18.39 -14.03 9.97
CA GLN A 108 18.65 -12.83 10.76
C GLN A 108 20.14 -12.52 10.94
N GLY A 109 20.48 -11.25 10.82
CA GLY A 109 21.83 -10.71 10.98
C GLY A 109 22.68 -10.77 9.70
N ARG A 110 22.17 -11.38 8.62
CA ARG A 110 22.79 -11.27 7.29
C ARG A 110 22.49 -9.92 6.67
N ASN A 111 23.38 -9.46 5.81
CA ASN A 111 23.26 -8.19 5.10
C ASN A 111 24.06 -8.26 3.79
N GLN A 112 24.01 -7.19 3.00
CA GLN A 112 24.69 -7.08 1.70
C GLN A 112 26.21 -7.31 1.73
N SER A 113 26.87 -7.27 2.90
CA SER A 113 28.30 -7.62 3.03
C SER A 113 28.55 -9.13 3.15
N ASP A 114 27.51 -9.95 3.31
CA ASP A 114 27.61 -11.42 3.35
C ASP A 114 28.01 -11.95 1.96
N PRO A 115 29.09 -12.75 1.84
CA PRO A 115 29.48 -13.37 0.57
C PRO A 115 28.39 -14.22 -0.10
N TYR A 116 27.42 -14.70 0.67
CA TYR A 116 26.29 -15.50 0.22
C TYR A 116 24.98 -14.71 0.16
N TRP A 117 25.02 -13.37 0.16
CA TRP A 117 23.83 -12.52 0.18
C TRP A 117 22.78 -12.88 -0.87
N HIS A 118 23.20 -13.22 -2.09
CA HIS A 118 22.33 -13.66 -3.20
C HIS A 118 21.46 -14.90 -2.89
N ALA A 119 21.77 -15.65 -1.83
CA ALA A 119 20.98 -16.79 -1.38
C ALA A 119 19.96 -16.41 -0.29
N TYR A 120 19.98 -15.16 0.20
CA TYR A 120 19.17 -14.67 1.32
C TYR A 120 18.48 -13.34 1.03
N ASP A 121 18.86 -12.62 -0.03
CA ASP A 121 18.33 -11.31 -0.41
C ASP A 121 16.81 -11.27 -0.58
N HIS A 122 16.20 -12.38 -0.99
CA HIS A 122 14.74 -12.53 -1.03
C HIS A 122 14.05 -12.54 0.34
N MET A 123 14.80 -12.66 1.44
CA MET A 123 14.28 -12.59 2.81
C MET A 123 14.42 -11.18 3.42
N ASP A 124 15.00 -10.23 2.68
CA ASP A 124 15.03 -8.80 3.00
C ASP A 124 13.71 -8.15 2.56
N ALA A 125 12.63 -8.51 3.26
CA ALA A 125 11.27 -8.07 2.95
C ALA A 125 11.07 -6.56 3.13
N SER A 126 11.89 -5.92 3.97
CA SER A 126 11.92 -4.46 4.15
C SER A 126 12.71 -3.75 3.03
N GLY A 127 13.63 -4.46 2.37
CA GLY A 127 14.47 -3.95 1.29
C GLY A 127 15.58 -3.01 1.78
N ASP A 128 15.96 -3.07 3.05
CA ASP A 128 16.93 -2.17 3.68
C ASP A 128 18.39 -2.65 3.56
N GLY A 129 18.61 -3.85 3.01
CA GLY A 129 19.90 -4.48 2.84
C GLY A 129 20.37 -5.29 4.05
N MET A 130 19.53 -5.51 5.06
CA MET A 130 19.82 -6.26 6.27
C MET A 130 18.60 -7.05 6.77
N ILE A 131 18.75 -8.37 6.87
CA ILE A 131 17.69 -9.23 7.43
C ILE A 131 17.65 -9.05 8.95
N ASN A 132 16.60 -8.43 9.45
CA ASN A 132 16.43 -8.03 10.84
C ASN A 132 14.96 -8.12 11.32
N LEU A 133 14.63 -7.43 12.41
CA LEU A 133 13.29 -7.49 13.00
C LEU A 133 12.24 -6.75 12.15
N ASP A 134 12.66 -5.81 11.31
CA ASP A 134 11.78 -5.09 10.40
C ASP A 134 11.22 -6.03 9.33
N ASP A 135 12.03 -6.94 8.78
CA ASP A 135 11.56 -7.97 7.84
C ASP A 135 10.60 -8.96 8.51
N VAL A 136 10.89 -9.33 9.77
CA VAL A 136 9.98 -10.16 10.57
C VAL A 136 8.63 -9.49 10.72
N ASN A 137 8.60 -8.18 10.99
CA ASN A 137 7.36 -7.41 11.11
C ASN A 137 6.62 -7.32 9.76
N SER A 138 7.34 -7.12 8.65
CA SER A 138 6.77 -7.08 7.29
C SER A 138 6.02 -8.38 6.97
N VAL A 139 6.66 -9.53 7.20
CA VAL A 139 6.04 -10.84 6.93
C VAL A 139 4.91 -11.14 7.92
N MET A 140 5.11 -10.89 9.22
CA MET A 140 4.09 -11.13 10.26
C MET A 140 2.77 -10.42 9.99
N ASN A 141 2.82 -9.20 9.45
CA ASN A 141 1.64 -8.39 9.18
C ASN A 141 0.80 -8.93 8.01
N LEU A 142 1.32 -9.88 7.24
CA LEU A 142 0.70 -10.41 6.02
C LEU A 142 0.42 -11.92 6.08
N ILE A 143 0.72 -12.60 7.20
CA ILE A 143 0.42 -14.03 7.36
C ILE A 143 -1.06 -14.33 7.08
N GLY A 144 -1.30 -15.28 6.18
CA GLY A 144 -2.62 -15.71 5.75
C GLY A 144 -3.10 -15.07 4.45
N GLN A 145 -2.29 -14.23 3.80
CA GLN A 145 -2.55 -13.72 2.46
C GLN A 145 -2.14 -14.74 1.39
N VAL A 146 -2.90 -14.76 0.29
CA VAL A 146 -2.58 -15.53 -0.91
C VAL A 146 -2.16 -14.53 -1.98
N CYS A 147 -1.05 -14.82 -2.65
CA CYS A 147 -0.54 -14.17 -3.83
C CYS A 147 -0.94 -15.03 -5.05
#